data_AF-A0AAU5ZHE3-F1
#
_entry.id   AF-A0AAU5ZHE3-F1
#
_cell.length_a   1.000
_cell.length_b   1.000
_cell.length_c   1.000
_cell.angle_alpha   90.00
_cell.angle_beta   90.00
_cell.angle_gamma   90.00
#
_symmetry.space_group_name_H-M   'P 1'
#
loop_
_entity.id
_entity.type
_entity.pdbx_description
1 polymer ?
#
loop_
_entity_poly.entity_id
_entity_poly.type
_entity_poly.pdbx_seq_one_letter_code
_entity_poly.pdbx_strand_id
1 'polypeptide(L)'
;MGLDANYPAVTMNDPNGHVTVYNQDHLPIGQLGPTPFESPSVNVTCKRKAWEDADWYRLLNPEGWPFPADEAYVSADETHELNPGQPYPIPQCASGCPIKIGQAAAAGVLAIGTVAAAAAWRRKRRALDTA
;
A
#
# COMPACT_ATOMS: atom_id res chain seq x y z
N MET A 1 15.14 11.76 -7.10
CA MET A 1 15.37 11.16 -5.78
C MET A 1 14.99 9.70 -5.91
N GLY A 2 15.95 8.79 -6.04
CA GLY A 2 15.65 7.36 -6.25
C GLY A 2 15.17 6.73 -4.95
N LEU A 3 14.08 5.98 -5.02
CA LEU A 3 13.68 5.09 -3.93
C LEU A 3 14.76 4.01 -3.76
N ASP A 4 14.85 3.42 -2.56
CA ASP A 4 15.78 2.31 -2.30
C ASP A 4 15.61 1.22 -3.37
N ALA A 5 16.70 0.58 -3.79
CA ALA A 5 16.65 -0.50 -4.80
C ALA A 5 15.73 -1.66 -4.39
N ASN A 6 15.47 -1.81 -3.09
CA ASN A 6 14.61 -2.83 -2.52
C ASN A 6 13.24 -2.29 -2.10
N TYR A 7 12.89 -1.07 -2.50
CA TYR A 7 11.57 -0.53 -2.21
C TYR A 7 10.49 -1.39 -2.90
N PRO A 8 9.38 -1.74 -2.22
CA PRO A 8 8.35 -2.57 -2.81
C PRO A 8 7.83 -2.01 -4.15
N ALA A 9 7.90 -2.84 -5.18
CA ALA A 9 7.53 -2.47 -6.53
C ALA A 9 6.89 -3.66 -7.25
N VAL A 10 5.97 -3.34 -8.15
CA VAL A 10 5.33 -4.31 -9.04
C VAL A 10 5.61 -3.94 -10.48
N THR A 11 5.65 -4.97 -11.32
CA THR A 11 5.80 -4.85 -12.76
C THR A 11 4.72 -5.69 -13.44
N MET A 12 4.43 -5.39 -14.69
CA MET A 12 3.40 -6.09 -15.45
C MET A 12 3.77 -7.55 -15.71
N ASN A 13 2.76 -8.42 -15.79
CA ASN A 13 2.93 -9.83 -16.16
C ASN A 13 3.36 -10.00 -17.64
N ASP A 14 2.81 -9.20 -18.54
CA ASP A 14 3.20 -9.16 -19.94
C ASP A 14 4.17 -7.99 -20.19
N PRO A 15 5.45 -8.24 -20.51
CA PRO A 15 6.43 -7.17 -20.75
C PRO A 15 6.14 -6.32 -22.00
N ASN A 16 5.32 -6.81 -22.94
CA ASN A 16 4.89 -6.06 -24.12
C ASN A 16 3.46 -5.51 -23.97
N GLY A 17 2.80 -5.81 -22.85
CA GLY A 17 1.43 -5.41 -22.57
C GLY A 17 1.34 -4.03 -21.95
N HIS A 18 0.16 -3.77 -21.39
CA HIS A 18 -0.10 -2.61 -20.55
C HIS A 18 -1.03 -3.04 -19.41
N VAL A 19 -1.00 -2.30 -18.30
CA VAL A 19 -1.90 -2.51 -17.15
C VAL A 19 -2.59 -1.21 -16.84
N THR A 20 -3.91 -1.25 -16.66
CA THR A 20 -4.68 -0.04 -16.35
C THR A 20 -4.44 0.37 -14.90
N VAL A 21 -4.24 1.67 -14.68
CA VAL A 21 -4.15 2.27 -13.35
C VAL A 21 -5.50 2.88 -13.01
N TYR A 22 -6.01 2.58 -11.83
CA TYR A 22 -7.31 3.02 -11.34
C TYR A 22 -7.16 3.94 -10.13
N ASN A 23 -8.08 4.88 -9.92
CA ASN A 23 -8.14 5.68 -8.70
C ASN A 23 -8.92 4.97 -7.57
N GLN A 24 -9.10 5.66 -6.43
CA GLN A 24 -9.90 5.18 -5.30
C GLN A 24 -11.37 4.88 -5.61
N ASP A 25 -11.91 5.45 -6.70
CA ASP A 25 -13.29 5.27 -7.16
C ASP A 25 -13.40 4.20 -8.27
N HIS A 26 -12.31 3.47 -8.54
CA HIS A 26 -12.21 2.48 -9.61
C HIS A 26 -12.40 3.07 -11.02
N LEU A 27 -12.03 4.34 -11.21
CA LEU A 27 -11.98 4.98 -12.52
C LEU A 27 -10.58 4.84 -13.11
N PRO A 28 -10.45 4.53 -14.40
CA PRO A 28 -9.14 4.47 -15.06
C PRO A 28 -8.52 5.87 -15.14
N ILE A 29 -7.27 6.00 -14.70
CA ILE A 29 -6.52 7.26 -14.64
C ILE A 29 -5.20 7.25 -15.41
N GLY A 30 -4.74 6.09 -15.88
CA GLY A 30 -3.48 5.96 -16.61
C GLY A 30 -3.15 4.50 -16.96
N GLN A 31 -1.97 4.27 -17.53
CA GLN A 31 -1.54 2.93 -17.93
C GLN A 31 -0.06 2.68 -17.59
N LEU A 32 0.24 1.48 -17.08
CA LEU A 32 1.60 0.96 -17.03
C LEU A 32 1.95 0.31 -18.36
N GLY A 33 3.21 0.39 -18.76
CA GLY A 33 3.68 -0.22 -19.99
C GLY A 33 5.10 0.19 -20.39
N PRO A 34 5.73 -0.49 -21.36
CA PRO A 34 6.90 0.03 -22.05
C PRO A 34 6.53 1.32 -22.81
N THR A 35 7.52 2.12 -23.22
CA THR A 35 7.29 3.31 -24.05
C THR A 35 6.32 2.99 -25.21
N PRO A 36 5.23 3.74 -25.41
CA PRO A 36 4.98 5.13 -24.96
C PRO A 36 4.28 5.31 -23.60
N PHE A 37 4.02 4.24 -22.86
CA PHE A 37 3.35 4.32 -21.56
C PHE A 37 4.28 4.87 -20.45
N GLU A 38 3.69 5.21 -19.32
CA GLU A 38 4.31 6.00 -18.24
C GLU A 38 5.52 5.29 -17.63
N SER A 39 5.38 3.99 -17.32
CA SER A 39 6.47 3.16 -16.79
C SER A 39 6.09 1.66 -16.83
N PRO A 40 7.04 0.74 -17.09
CA PRO A 40 6.79 -0.70 -17.04
C PRO A 40 6.65 -1.24 -15.59
N SER A 41 7.13 -0.49 -14.60
CA SER A 41 7.10 -0.86 -13.19
C SER A 41 6.77 0.34 -12.30
N VAL A 42 6.12 0.09 -11.15
CA VAL A 42 5.76 1.13 -10.19
C VAL A 42 5.98 0.71 -8.75
N ASN A 43 6.30 1.70 -7.92
CA ASN A 43 6.42 1.51 -6.49
C ASN A 43 5.05 1.48 -5.82
N VAL A 44 4.90 0.55 -4.89
CA VAL A 44 3.65 0.29 -4.19
C VAL A 44 3.85 0.37 -2.69
N THR A 45 2.78 0.67 -1.98
CA THR A 45 2.79 0.78 -0.52
C THR A 45 2.25 -0.47 0.13
N CYS A 46 1.17 -1.03 -0.41
CA CYS A 46 0.49 -2.18 0.18
C CYS A 46 -0.41 -2.91 -0.81
N LYS A 47 -0.85 -4.10 -0.42
CA LYS A 47 -1.83 -4.94 -1.11
C LYS A 47 -3.16 -4.91 -0.35
N ARG A 48 -4.31 -4.83 -1.02
CA ARG A 48 -5.64 -4.95 -0.39
C ARG A 48 -6.58 -5.78 -1.24
N LYS A 49 -7.57 -6.40 -0.60
CA LYS A 49 -8.78 -6.84 -1.30
C LYS A 49 -9.70 -5.67 -1.55
N ALA A 50 -10.11 -5.48 -2.80
CA ALA A 50 -11.02 -4.43 -3.25
C ALA A 50 -11.66 -4.84 -4.57
N TRP A 51 -12.78 -4.21 -4.92
CA TRP A 51 -13.50 -4.37 -6.21
C TRP A 51 -13.57 -5.83 -6.70
N GLU A 52 -14.71 -6.47 -6.48
CA GLU A 52 -14.93 -7.89 -6.84
C GLU A 52 -14.07 -8.87 -6.02
N ASP A 53 -13.71 -8.51 -4.79
CA ASP A 53 -12.85 -9.30 -3.89
C ASP A 53 -11.48 -9.68 -4.48
N ALA A 54 -11.09 -8.98 -5.55
CA ALA A 54 -9.80 -9.10 -6.19
C ALA A 54 -8.70 -8.43 -5.38
N ASP A 55 -7.47 -8.81 -5.64
CA ASP A 55 -6.30 -8.25 -4.98
C ASP A 55 -5.77 -7.06 -5.79
N TRP A 56 -5.48 -5.96 -5.09
CA TRP A 56 -5.02 -4.70 -5.70
C TRP A 56 -3.81 -4.16 -4.96
N TYR A 57 -2.86 -3.63 -5.71
CA TYR A 57 -1.71 -2.92 -5.17
C TYR A 57 -1.95 -1.42 -5.17
N ARG A 58 -1.77 -0.79 -4.01
CA ARG A 58 -1.82 0.66 -3.86
C ARG A 58 -0.48 1.27 -4.27
N LEU A 59 -0.49 2.20 -5.20
CA LEU A 59 0.69 2.93 -5.64
C LEU A 59 1.19 3.88 -4.55
N LEU A 60 2.50 4.10 -4.54
CA LEU A 60 3.13 5.09 -3.66
C LEU A 60 2.81 6.52 -4.08
N ASN A 61 2.86 6.81 -5.38
CA ASN A 61 2.69 8.15 -5.95
C ASN A 61 1.48 8.18 -6.89
N PRO A 62 0.29 8.56 -6.40
CA PRO A 62 -0.91 8.70 -7.23
C PRO A 62 -0.93 9.97 -8.09
N GLU A 63 -0.13 10.97 -7.71
CA GLU A 63 -0.01 12.27 -8.39
C GLU A 63 0.77 12.22 -9.72
N GLY A 64 1.45 11.12 -10.01
CA GLY A 64 2.25 10.94 -11.23
C GLY A 64 1.42 10.63 -12.49
N TRP A 65 0.09 10.58 -12.37
CA TRP A 65 -0.83 10.15 -13.43
C TRP A 65 -1.60 11.33 -14.05
N PRO A 66 -2.06 11.21 -15.31
CA PRO A 66 -2.77 12.29 -16.01
C PRO A 66 -3.98 12.87 -15.27
N PHE A 67 -4.66 12.05 -14.47
CA PHE A 67 -5.79 12.47 -13.66
C PHE A 67 -5.43 12.48 -12.18
N PRO A 68 -5.73 13.58 -11.45
CA PRO A 68 -5.43 13.67 -10.04
C PRO A 68 -6.24 12.65 -9.24
N ALA A 69 -5.57 11.95 -8.34
CA ALA A 69 -6.17 10.97 -7.44
C ALA A 69 -5.51 11.04 -6.07
N ASP A 70 -6.29 10.80 -5.01
CA ASP A 70 -5.77 10.67 -3.64
C ASP A 70 -5.06 9.33 -3.46
N GLU A 71 -5.54 8.30 -4.17
CA GLU A 71 -4.97 6.96 -4.17
C GLU A 71 -5.07 6.36 -5.57
N ALA A 72 -4.04 5.61 -5.97
CA ALA A 72 -3.99 4.93 -7.25
C ALA A 72 -3.69 3.44 -7.04
N TYR A 73 -4.20 2.61 -7.94
CA TYR A 73 -4.26 1.17 -7.80
C TYR A 73 -3.97 0.47 -9.12
N VAL A 74 -3.33 -0.70 -9.03
CA VAL A 74 -3.17 -1.64 -10.15
C VAL A 74 -3.55 -3.04 -9.73
N SER A 75 -4.11 -3.81 -10.66
CA SER A 75 -4.56 -5.17 -10.39
C SER A 75 -3.38 -6.08 -10.07
N ALA A 76 -3.49 -6.88 -9.01
CA ALA A 76 -2.50 -7.90 -8.69
C ALA A 76 -2.57 -9.11 -9.64
N ASP A 77 -3.64 -9.27 -10.41
CA ASP A 77 -3.77 -10.35 -11.40
C ASP A 77 -3.02 -10.02 -12.71
N GLU A 78 -2.80 -8.72 -12.97
CA GLU A 78 -2.09 -8.23 -14.15
C GLU A 78 -0.63 -7.86 -13.87
N THR A 79 -0.22 -7.90 -12.60
CA THR A 79 1.12 -7.53 -12.13
C THR A 79 1.73 -8.60 -11.24
N HIS A 80 3.05 -8.54 -11.09
CA HIS A 80 3.79 -9.33 -10.11
C HIS A 80 4.86 -8.47 -9.43
N GLU A 81 5.33 -8.94 -8.29
CA GLU A 81 6.41 -8.27 -7.57
C GLU A 81 7.67 -8.23 -8.42
N LEU A 82 8.27 -7.05 -8.59
CA LEU A 82 9.46 -6.86 -9.42
C LEU A 82 10.66 -7.65 -8.88
N ASN A 83 10.76 -7.80 -7.56
CA ASN A 83 11.84 -8.50 -6.89
C ASN A 83 11.26 -9.55 -5.91
N PRO A 84 10.81 -10.71 -6.40
CA PRO A 84 10.22 -11.74 -5.56
C PRO A 84 11.26 -12.29 -4.58
N GLY A 85 10.90 -12.41 -3.30
CA GLY A 85 11.77 -12.96 -2.26
C GLY A 85 12.75 -11.97 -1.61
N GLN A 86 12.63 -10.67 -1.91
CA GLN A 86 13.27 -9.62 -1.12
C GLN A 86 12.79 -9.69 0.35
N PRO A 87 13.62 -9.27 1.33
CA PRO A 87 13.30 -9.41 2.75
C PRO A 87 12.07 -8.61 3.20
N TYR A 88 11.56 -7.71 2.37
CA TYR A 88 10.40 -6.87 2.64
C TYR A 88 9.24 -7.21 1.69
N PRO A 89 8.36 -8.15 2.05
CA PRO A 89 7.16 -8.43 1.26
C PRO A 89 6.24 -7.20 1.24
N ILE A 90 5.42 -7.06 0.19
CA ILE A 90 4.42 -5.99 0.13
C ILE A 90 3.39 -6.24 1.26
N PRO A 91 3.26 -5.32 2.24
CA PRO A 91 2.36 -5.54 3.36
C PRO A 91 0.90 -5.42 2.92
N GLN A 92 -0.02 -6.02 3.69
CA GLN A 92 -1.44 -5.75 3.53
C GLN A 92 -1.74 -4.30 3.96
N CYS A 93 -2.64 -3.62 3.24
CA CYS A 93 -3.02 -2.26 3.57
C CYS A 93 -3.68 -2.25 4.96
N ALA A 94 -3.13 -1.46 5.88
CA ALA A 94 -3.76 -1.25 7.17
C ALA A 94 -5.11 -0.56 6.96
N SER A 95 -6.15 -1.06 7.62
CA SER A 95 -7.41 -0.32 7.77
C SER A 95 -7.17 0.87 8.71
N GLY A 96 -6.74 2.00 8.13
CA GLY A 96 -6.41 3.25 8.83
C GLY A 96 -4.91 3.60 8.78
N CYS A 97 -4.60 4.70 8.07
CA CYS A 97 -3.45 5.62 8.15
C CYS A 97 -2.06 5.15 8.64
N PRO A 98 -1.00 5.77 8.10
CA PRO A 98 -0.15 5.33 7.00
C PRO A 98 1.06 4.51 7.48
N ILE A 99 1.62 3.73 6.56
CA ILE A 99 2.88 2.99 6.77
C ILE A 99 3.98 3.98 7.14
N LYS A 100 4.48 3.91 8.38
CA LYS A 100 5.80 4.45 8.73
C LYS A 100 6.85 3.56 8.08
N ILE A 101 7.31 3.97 6.89
CA ILE A 101 8.45 3.38 6.23
C ILE A 101 9.68 3.79 7.02
N GLY A 102 10.04 2.98 8.00
CA GLY A 102 11.15 3.27 8.90
C GLY A 102 10.90 2.65 10.26
N GLN A 103 11.00 1.32 10.34
CA GLN A 103 11.35 0.50 11.51
C GLN A 103 10.85 -0.94 11.30
N ALA A 104 11.45 -1.65 10.34
CA ALA A 104 11.55 -3.10 10.39
C ALA A 104 13.02 -3.47 10.62
N ALA A 105 13.62 -2.85 11.63
CA ALA A 105 14.83 -3.36 12.26
C ALA A 105 14.40 -4.06 13.55
N ALA A 106 14.70 -5.36 13.61
CA ALA A 106 14.52 -6.25 14.76
C ALA A 106 13.07 -6.65 15.13
N ALA A 107 12.63 -7.78 14.59
CA ALA A 107 11.58 -8.59 15.20
C ALA A 107 12.03 -10.05 15.29
N GLY A 108 13.11 -10.29 16.04
CA GLY A 108 13.20 -11.49 16.86
C GLY A 108 12.85 -11.08 18.27
N VAL A 109 11.63 -11.35 18.74
CA VAL A 109 11.23 -11.68 20.13
C VAL A 109 9.73 -12.05 20.11
N LEU A 110 9.49 -13.35 20.24
CA LEU A 110 8.46 -14.05 21.04
C LEU A 110 7.27 -13.24 21.63
N ALA A 111 6.06 -13.65 21.20
CA ALA A 111 5.01 -14.29 22.02
C ALA A 111 4.16 -13.50 23.07
N ILE A 112 2.83 -13.75 22.99
CA ILE A 112 1.80 -13.82 24.07
C ILE A 112 1.10 -12.52 24.56
N GLY A 113 -0.25 -12.55 24.56
CA GLY A 113 -1.10 -11.86 25.56
C GLY A 113 -2.06 -10.77 25.02
N THR A 114 -3.31 -11.11 24.69
CA THR A 114 -4.55 -10.87 25.49
C THR A 114 -4.94 -9.41 25.80
N VAL A 115 -6.05 -8.96 25.19
CA VAL A 115 -7.17 -8.18 25.78
C VAL A 115 -6.79 -7.08 26.80
N ALA A 116 -6.45 -5.86 26.37
CA ALA A 116 -6.47 -4.68 27.25
C ALA A 116 -6.45 -3.33 26.49
N ALA A 117 -7.52 -2.95 25.80
CA ALA A 117 -7.63 -1.59 25.25
C ALA A 117 -9.06 -1.02 25.23
N ALA A 118 -9.82 -1.18 26.32
CA ALA A 118 -11.14 -0.55 26.45
C ALA A 118 -11.38 0.21 27.78
N ALA A 119 -10.43 0.23 28.73
CA ALA A 119 -10.69 0.75 30.08
C ALA A 119 -9.99 2.08 30.46
N ALA A 120 -9.19 2.70 29.58
CA ALA A 120 -8.38 3.86 29.96
C ALA A 120 -9.08 5.22 29.78
N TRP A 121 -10.21 5.31 29.06
CA TRP A 121 -10.80 6.62 28.69
C TRP A 121 -11.90 7.13 29.63
N ARG A 122 -12.43 6.31 30.57
CA ARG A 122 -13.51 6.75 31.48
C ARG A 122 -13.04 7.42 32.78
N ARG A 123 -11.77 7.32 33.18
CA ARG A 123 -11.29 7.93 34.44
C ARG A 123 -11.00 9.42 34.35
N LYS A 124 -10.77 9.97 33.16
CA LYS A 124 -10.37 11.38 33.01
C LYS A 124 -11.53 12.38 33.08
N ARG A 125 -12.79 11.92 32.97
CA ARG A 125 -13.98 12.78 33.04
C ARG A 125 -14.58 12.97 34.45
N ARG A 126 -14.13 12.22 35.46
CA ARG A 126 -14.61 12.39 36.86
C ARG A 126 -13.73 13.26 37.74
N ALA A 127 -12.61 13.77 37.23
CA ALA A 127 -11.68 14.62 37.99
C ALA A 127 -11.76 16.12 37.62
N LEU A 128 -12.71 16.51 36.76
CA LEU A 128 -12.91 17.89 36.30
C LEU A 128 -14.25 18.50 36.76
N ASP A 129 -15.03 17.79 37.58
CA ASP A 129 -16.31 18.25 38.16
C ASP A 129 -16.22 18.44 39.69
N THR A 130 -15.01 18.57 40.24
CA THR A 130 -14.84 18.90 41.67
C THR A 130 -13.54 19.66 41.88
N ALA A 131 -13.55 20.93 41.52
CA ALA A 131 -12.67 21.97 42.04
C ALA A 131 -13.37 23.32 41.91
#